data_AF-A0A371D3V2-F1
#
_entry.id   AF-A0A371D3V2-F1
#
_cell.length_a   1.000
_cell.length_b   1.000
_cell.length_c   1.000
_cell.angle_alpha   90.00
_cell.angle_beta   90.00
_cell.angle_gamma   90.00
#
_symmetry.space_group_name_H-M   'P 1'
#
loop_
_entity.id
_entity.type
_entity.pdbx_description
1 polymer ?
#
loop_
_entity_poly.entity_id
_entity_poly.type
_entity_poly.pdbx_seq_one_letter_code
_entity_poly.pdbx_strand_id
1 'polypeptide(L)'
;MLDNEAELYDAFPPALVGCKEVQYSDTCYFTKSTSTYLVDDPGSALVPKFYGFYVPYEPAVPATSVRGSSYRQPITGEVSPILLIEDCGTEIRAHKQSDRERCESLMTRLHDAGFTQGSYRSRNFLVEDRPSAAEEEVEGEAAERCPHYRIIDFGRGSSKKVLREQYGWKLGLYLFNQHLKEDQSEMKAAWRERTRKERREDSDSCEHNCICGGMLQSD
;
A
#
# COMPACT_ATOMS: atom_id res chain seq x y z
N MET A 1 2.30 16.91 -1.15
CA MET A 1 2.15 15.60 -0.46
C MET A 1 2.03 14.50 -1.50
N LEU A 2 1.19 14.67 -2.51
CA LEU A 2 1.11 13.74 -3.66
C LEU A 2 2.42 13.65 -4.47
N ASP A 3 3.23 14.71 -4.51
CA ASP A 3 4.51 14.68 -5.27
C ASP A 3 5.48 13.64 -4.69
N ASN A 4 5.63 13.59 -3.36
CA ASN A 4 6.47 12.59 -2.69
C ASN A 4 5.93 11.18 -2.88
N GLU A 5 4.60 11.03 -2.82
CA GLU A 5 3.95 9.74 -3.05
C GLU A 5 4.19 9.25 -4.49
N ALA A 6 4.04 10.12 -5.48
CA ALA A 6 4.34 9.82 -6.88
C ALA A 6 5.81 9.44 -7.09
N GLU A 7 6.75 10.18 -6.49
CA GLU A 7 8.19 9.90 -6.57
C GLU A 7 8.52 8.52 -5.98
N LEU A 8 7.88 8.14 -4.87
CA LEU A 8 8.08 6.82 -4.29
C LEU A 8 7.48 5.71 -5.14
N TYR A 9 6.29 5.92 -5.69
CA TYR A 9 5.68 4.97 -6.60
C TYR A 9 6.55 4.69 -7.83
N ASP A 10 7.15 5.75 -8.41
CA ASP A 10 8.08 5.64 -9.53
C ASP A 10 9.41 4.95 -9.13
N ALA A 11 9.82 5.07 -7.86
CA ALA A 11 11.04 4.47 -7.35
C ALA A 11 10.92 2.97 -6.99
N PHE A 12 9.71 2.41 -6.90
CA PHE A 12 9.54 1.01 -6.51
C PHE A 12 10.08 0.06 -7.59
N PRO A 13 10.86 -0.98 -7.20
CA PRO A 13 11.32 -1.95 -8.16
C PRO A 13 10.15 -2.84 -8.63
N PRO A 14 10.22 -3.41 -9.84
CA PRO A 14 9.15 -4.25 -10.42
C PRO A 14 8.70 -5.37 -9.47
N ALA A 15 9.62 -5.96 -8.71
CA ALA A 15 9.33 -7.01 -7.74
C ALA A 15 8.35 -6.59 -6.64
N LEU A 16 8.32 -5.32 -6.22
CA LEU A 16 7.35 -4.83 -5.23
C LEU A 16 5.97 -4.57 -5.84
N VAL A 17 5.91 -4.29 -7.14
CA VAL A 17 4.68 -4.02 -7.89
C VAL A 17 4.04 -5.32 -8.42
N GLY A 18 4.67 -6.47 -8.13
CA GLY A 18 4.20 -7.77 -8.58
C GLY A 18 4.59 -8.08 -10.02
N CYS A 19 5.80 -7.68 -10.44
CA CYS A 19 6.38 -8.08 -11.70
C CYS A 19 7.63 -8.93 -11.43
N LYS A 20 7.66 -10.16 -11.97
CA LYS A 20 8.81 -11.06 -11.90
C LYS A 20 9.60 -11.04 -13.20
N GLU A 21 10.91 -10.92 -13.10
CA GLU A 21 11.80 -11.16 -14.25
C GLU A 21 11.88 -12.66 -14.55
N VAL A 22 11.51 -13.04 -15.76
CA VAL A 22 11.63 -14.40 -16.28
C VAL A 22 12.66 -14.39 -17.39
N GLN A 23 13.67 -15.25 -17.26
CA GLN A 23 14.67 -15.46 -18.30
C GLN A 23 14.20 -16.57 -19.24
N TYR A 24 14.08 -16.23 -20.52
CA TYR A 24 13.83 -17.19 -21.57
C TYR A 24 15.13 -17.45 -22.34
N SER A 25 15.56 -18.71 -22.40
CA SER A 25 16.69 -19.11 -23.21
C SER A 25 16.20 -19.84 -24.45
N ASP A 26 16.22 -19.16 -25.59
CA ASP A 26 16.04 -19.83 -26.88
C ASP A 26 17.36 -20.51 -27.25
N THR A 27 17.32 -21.83 -27.28
CA THR A 27 18.42 -22.65 -27.80
C THR A 27 18.06 -23.09 -29.21
N CYS A 28 18.39 -22.26 -30.20
CA CYS A 28 18.46 -22.72 -31.58
C CYS A 28 19.90 -23.13 -31.91
N TYR A 29 20.07 -24.03 -32.89
CA TYR A 29 21.33 -24.73 -33.19
C TYR A 29 22.55 -23.86 -33.52
N PHE A 30 22.40 -22.53 -33.60
CA PHE A 30 23.45 -21.60 -34.03
C PHE A 30 23.69 -20.38 -33.11
N THR A 31 22.77 -20.02 -32.20
CA THR A 31 22.97 -18.93 -31.23
C THR A 31 22.22 -19.20 -29.92
N LYS A 32 22.86 -18.90 -28.77
CA LYS A 32 22.16 -18.77 -27.49
C LYS A 32 21.74 -17.32 -27.33
N SER A 33 20.45 -17.05 -27.43
CA SER A 33 19.89 -15.74 -27.06
C SER A 33 19.12 -15.90 -25.76
N THR A 34 19.54 -15.18 -24.73
CA THR A 34 18.79 -15.03 -23.48
C THR A 34 18.05 -13.71 -23.53
N SER A 35 16.72 -13.77 -23.44
CA SER A 35 15.85 -12.60 -23.34
C SER A 35 15.17 -12.58 -21.97
N THR A 36 15.11 -11.41 -21.35
CA THR A 36 14.45 -11.23 -20.04
C THR A 36 13.15 -10.47 -20.26
N TYR A 37 12.04 -11.01 -19.76
CA TYR A 37 10.73 -10.35 -19.79
C TYR A 37 10.16 -10.24 -18.39
N LEU A 38 9.34 -9.22 -18.15
CA LEU A 38 8.57 -9.07 -16.91
C LEU A 38 7.22 -9.78 -17.06
N VAL A 39 6.87 -10.62 -16.09
CA VAL A 39 5.59 -11.31 -16.00
C VAL A 39 4.87 -10.86 -14.74
N ASP A 40 3.56 -10.63 -14.86
CA ASP A 40 2.71 -10.26 -13.72
C ASP A 40 2.64 -11.42 -12.70
N ASP A 41 2.88 -11.09 -11.44
CA ASP A 41 2.74 -11.92 -10.24
C ASP A 41 2.08 -11.08 -9.11
N PRO A 42 0.75 -10.89 -9.18
CA PRO A 42 0.02 -10.06 -8.23
C PRO A 42 0.02 -10.63 -6.80
N GLY A 43 0.34 -11.92 -6.62
CA GLY A 43 0.47 -12.55 -5.30
C GLY A 43 1.71 -12.10 -4.54
N SER A 44 2.74 -11.65 -5.25
CA SER A 44 3.99 -11.15 -4.65
C SER A 44 3.98 -9.64 -4.39
N ALA A 45 3.09 -8.89 -5.04
CA ALA A 45 3.03 -7.43 -4.94
C ALA A 45 2.80 -6.96 -3.50
N LEU A 46 3.55 -5.93 -3.11
CA LEU A 46 3.42 -5.21 -1.84
C LEU A 46 2.75 -3.85 -2.02
N VAL A 47 2.92 -3.23 -3.18
CA VAL A 47 2.46 -1.87 -3.46
C VAL A 47 1.63 -1.84 -4.74
N PRO A 48 0.70 -0.88 -4.88
CA PRO A 48 -0.10 -0.70 -6.09
C PRO A 48 0.73 -0.60 -7.37
N LYS A 49 0.18 -1.06 -8.49
CA LYS A 49 0.63 -0.61 -9.82
C LYS A 49 0.45 0.91 -9.94
N PHE A 50 1.49 1.58 -10.42
CA PHE A 50 1.51 3.03 -10.65
C PHE A 50 1.34 3.35 -12.13
N TYR A 51 0.31 4.14 -12.46
CA TYR A 51 -0.03 4.51 -13.85
C TYR A 51 0.34 5.96 -14.19
N GLY A 52 0.79 6.74 -13.22
CA GLY A 52 1.32 8.08 -13.43
C GLY A 52 0.76 9.15 -12.50
N PHE A 53 1.45 10.28 -12.50
CA PHE A 53 1.10 11.49 -11.78
C PHE A 53 0.85 12.62 -12.78
N TYR A 54 -0.38 13.13 -12.80
CA TYR A 54 -0.88 14.05 -13.81
C TYR A 54 -1.10 15.42 -13.20
N VAL A 55 -0.31 16.39 -13.63
CA VAL A 55 -0.44 17.78 -13.21
C VAL A 55 -1.26 18.53 -14.27
N PRO A 56 -2.33 19.24 -13.87
CA PRO A 56 -3.10 20.08 -14.79
C PRO A 56 -2.19 21.08 -15.50
N TYR A 57 -2.24 21.05 -16.82
CA TYR A 57 -1.55 22.04 -17.64
C TYR A 57 -2.49 23.23 -17.85
N GLU A 58 -2.18 24.36 -17.22
CA GLU A 58 -2.79 25.63 -17.58
C GLU A 58 -2.01 26.26 -18.75
N PRO A 59 -2.57 26.33 -19.98
CA PRO A 59 -1.94 27.12 -21.02
C PRO A 59 -1.97 28.58 -20.59
N ALA A 60 -0.82 29.25 -20.62
CA ALA A 60 -0.76 30.69 -20.41
C ALA A 60 -1.66 31.37 -21.46
N VAL A 61 -2.84 31.82 -21.05
CA VAL A 61 -3.72 32.62 -21.91
C VAL A 61 -3.04 33.99 -22.09
N PRO A 62 -2.57 34.36 -23.29
CA PRO A 62 -2.09 35.72 -23.52
C PRO A 62 -3.26 36.66 -23.26
N ALA A 63 -3.03 37.73 -22.49
CA ALA A 63 -4.03 38.68 -21.98
C ALA A 63 -4.73 39.53 -23.06
N THR A 64 -4.78 39.08 -24.32
CA THR A 64 -5.21 39.86 -25.48
C THR A 64 -6.07 39.03 -26.44
N SER A 65 -7.30 38.70 -26.04
CA SER A 65 -8.43 38.43 -26.96
C SER A 65 -9.66 38.04 -26.14
N VAL A 66 -10.90 38.47 -26.35
CA VAL A 66 -11.57 39.39 -27.27
C VAL A 66 -12.94 39.63 -26.59
N ARG A 67 -13.46 40.85 -26.64
CA ARG A 67 -14.85 41.16 -26.26
C ARG A 67 -15.82 40.29 -27.08
N GLY A 68 -16.75 39.61 -26.40
CA GLY A 68 -18.03 39.23 -27.02
C GLY A 68 -18.21 37.77 -27.38
N SER A 69 -17.84 36.83 -26.52
CA SER A 69 -18.32 35.47 -26.69
C SER A 69 -18.54 34.78 -25.35
N SER A 70 -19.62 33.99 -25.27
CA SER A 70 -20.09 33.22 -24.12
C SER A 70 -19.15 32.05 -23.80
N TYR A 71 -17.89 32.37 -23.52
CA TYR A 71 -16.85 31.40 -23.24
C TYR A 71 -16.89 31.05 -21.76
N ARG A 72 -16.82 29.73 -21.51
CA ARG A 72 -16.71 29.08 -20.21
C ARG A 72 -15.95 29.97 -19.24
N GLN A 73 -16.57 30.25 -18.10
CA GLN A 73 -15.85 30.89 -17.00
C GLN A 73 -14.55 30.11 -16.78
N PRO A 74 -13.39 30.78 -16.66
CA PRO A 74 -12.18 30.12 -16.20
C PRO A 74 -12.55 29.38 -14.92
N ILE A 75 -12.17 28.11 -14.80
CA ILE A 75 -12.30 27.40 -13.53
C ILE A 75 -11.39 28.18 -12.57
N THR A 76 -11.95 29.05 -11.74
CA THR A 76 -11.22 29.91 -10.80
C THR A 76 -10.74 29.14 -9.56
N GLY A 77 -10.62 27.82 -9.68
CA GLY A 77 -10.14 26.94 -8.64
C GLY A 77 -8.82 26.31 -9.07
N GLU A 78 -7.83 26.35 -8.19
CA GLU A 78 -6.58 25.61 -8.35
C GLU A 78 -6.92 24.15 -8.67
N VAL A 79 -6.60 23.70 -9.87
CA VAL A 79 -6.82 22.30 -10.26
C VAL A 79 -5.75 21.46 -9.58
N SER A 80 -6.16 20.48 -8.76
CA SER A 80 -5.21 19.62 -8.05
C SER A 80 -4.62 18.53 -8.96
N PRO A 81 -3.36 18.13 -8.73
CA PRO A 81 -2.78 16.95 -9.39
C PRO A 81 -3.59 15.67 -9.15
N ILE A 82 -3.50 14.73 -10.09
CA ILE A 82 -4.12 13.40 -10.02
C ILE A 82 -3.03 12.34 -9.93
N LEU A 83 -3.16 11.44 -8.96
CA LEU A 83 -2.32 10.24 -8.82
C LEU A 83 -3.14 9.02 -9.25
N LEU A 84 -2.69 8.30 -10.28
CA LEU A 84 -3.39 7.12 -10.80
C LEU A 84 -2.66 5.83 -10.39
N ILE A 85 -3.32 5.00 -9.60
CA ILE A 85 -2.80 3.72 -9.07
C ILE A 85 -3.86 2.61 -9.18
N GLU A 86 -3.43 1.36 -8.99
CA GLU A 86 -4.28 0.16 -8.91
C GLU A 86 -5.42 0.31 -7.87
N ASP A 87 -6.62 -0.18 -8.21
CA ASP A 87 -7.69 -0.39 -7.23
C ASP A 87 -7.34 -1.62 -6.38
N CYS A 88 -6.93 -1.38 -5.14
CA CYS A 88 -6.37 -2.40 -4.25
C CYS A 88 -7.41 -3.01 -3.30
N GLY A 89 -8.70 -2.80 -3.54
CA GLY A 89 -9.78 -3.35 -2.74
C GLY A 89 -10.05 -2.57 -1.45
N THR A 90 -10.21 -3.27 -0.33
CA THR A 90 -10.75 -2.70 0.91
C THR A 90 -9.77 -2.78 2.07
N GLU A 91 -9.92 -1.90 3.07
CA GLU A 91 -9.07 -1.90 4.27
C GLU A 91 -9.03 -3.27 4.95
N ILE A 92 -7.81 -3.74 5.25
CA ILE A 92 -7.59 -4.85 6.15
C ILE A 92 -8.04 -4.41 7.54
N ARG A 93 -9.23 -4.85 7.90
CA ARG A 93 -9.75 -4.70 9.24
C ARG A 93 -8.98 -5.61 10.19
N ALA A 94 -7.85 -5.13 10.71
CA ALA A 94 -6.89 -5.89 11.54
C ALA A 94 -7.43 -6.29 12.95
N HIS A 95 -8.67 -6.75 13.02
CA HIS A 95 -9.31 -7.25 14.24
C HIS A 95 -8.70 -8.58 14.64
N LYS A 96 -8.42 -9.48 13.68
CA LYS A 96 -7.85 -10.80 13.92
C LYS A 96 -6.33 -10.76 13.99
N GLN A 97 -5.75 -11.68 14.76
CA GLN A 97 -4.31 -11.86 14.88
C GLN A 97 -3.64 -12.14 13.51
N SER A 98 -4.26 -12.98 12.67
CA SER A 98 -3.76 -13.31 11.33
C SER A 98 -3.59 -12.09 10.41
N ASP A 99 -4.49 -11.11 10.53
CA ASP A 99 -4.47 -9.92 9.68
C ASP A 99 -3.36 -8.96 10.12
N ARG A 100 -3.02 -8.98 11.41
CA ARG A 100 -1.90 -8.22 11.97
C ARG A 100 -0.57 -8.78 11.48
N GLU A 101 -0.39 -10.09 11.60
CA GLU A 101 0.81 -10.78 11.13
C GLU A 101 1.05 -10.54 9.63
N ARG A 102 -0.04 -10.44 8.85
CA ARG A 102 0.02 -10.03 7.44
C ARG A 102 0.49 -8.59 7.28
N CYS A 103 -0.13 -7.61 7.96
CA CYS A 103 0.32 -6.22 7.92
C CYS A 103 1.82 -6.08 8.29
N GLU A 104 2.27 -6.80 9.32
CA GLU A 104 3.66 -6.81 9.74
C GLU A 104 4.59 -7.42 8.70
N SER A 105 4.17 -8.54 8.09
CA SER A 105 4.93 -9.17 7.01
C SER A 105 5.10 -8.23 5.83
N LEU A 106 4.03 -7.53 5.42
CA LEU A 106 4.08 -6.53 4.36
C LEU A 106 5.06 -5.40 4.69
N MET A 107 4.95 -4.84 5.90
CA MET A 107 5.80 -3.74 6.34
C MET A 107 7.27 -4.15 6.46
N THR A 108 7.54 -5.35 6.95
CA THR A 108 8.91 -5.91 7.04
C THR A 108 9.52 -6.07 5.65
N ARG A 109 8.76 -6.64 4.70
CA ARG A 109 9.22 -6.80 3.31
C ARG A 109 9.46 -5.45 2.62
N LEU A 110 8.64 -4.44 2.91
CA LEU A 110 8.84 -3.07 2.42
C LEU A 110 10.16 -2.48 2.97
N HIS A 111 10.41 -2.62 4.28
CA HIS A 111 11.64 -2.17 4.91
C HIS A 111 12.89 -2.87 4.36
N ASP A 112 12.82 -4.18 4.16
CA ASP A 112 13.91 -4.98 3.58
C ASP A 112 14.24 -4.53 2.14
N ALA A 113 13.23 -4.11 1.39
CA ALA A 113 13.41 -3.52 0.06
C ALA A 113 13.97 -2.08 0.10
N GLY A 114 14.17 -1.49 1.29
CA GLY A 114 14.76 -0.18 1.46
C GLY A 114 13.75 0.98 1.35
N PHE A 115 12.48 0.74 1.69
CA PHE A 115 11.42 1.75 1.71
C PHE A 115 10.77 1.84 3.09
N THR A 116 10.27 3.01 3.44
CA THR A 116 9.42 3.26 4.60
C THR A 116 8.07 3.81 4.13
N GLN A 117 7.01 3.55 4.89
CA GLN A 117 5.66 4.01 4.57
C GLN A 117 5.37 5.39 5.21
N GLY A 118 5.84 5.64 6.44
CA GLY A 118 5.78 6.94 7.11
C GLY A 118 4.45 7.30 7.81
N SER A 119 3.51 6.36 7.90
CA SER A 119 2.20 6.50 8.56
C SER A 119 1.53 5.13 8.78
N TYR A 120 1.90 4.41 9.84
CA TYR A 120 1.33 3.09 10.12
C TYR A 120 -0.13 3.18 10.60
N ARG A 121 -1.09 3.04 9.68
CA ARG A 121 -2.53 3.06 9.96
C ARG A 121 -3.24 1.94 9.21
N SER A 122 -4.25 1.32 9.83
CA SER A 122 -4.95 0.16 9.25
C SER A 122 -5.53 0.45 7.85
N ARG A 123 -6.08 1.65 7.64
CA ARG A 123 -6.60 2.11 6.33
C ARG A 123 -5.58 2.11 5.19
N ASN A 124 -4.28 2.11 5.53
CA ASN A 124 -3.20 2.11 4.55
C ASN A 124 -2.79 0.69 4.13
N PHE A 125 -3.45 -0.34 4.67
CA PHE A 125 -3.29 -1.73 4.27
C PHE A 125 -4.59 -2.22 3.66
N LEU A 126 -4.54 -2.60 2.39
CA LEU A 126 -5.71 -3.03 1.62
C LEU A 126 -5.61 -4.51 1.25
N VAL A 127 -6.78 -5.12 1.06
CA VAL A 127 -6.96 -6.48 0.57
C VAL A 127 -7.99 -6.49 -0.55
N GLU A 128 -7.62 -7.10 -1.66
CA GLU A 128 -8.51 -7.48 -2.74
C GLU A 128 -8.80 -8.99 -2.62
N ASP A 129 -10.05 -9.31 -2.28
CA ASP A 129 -10.56 -10.68 -2.14
C ASP A 129 -11.44 -11.07 -3.35
N ARG A 130 -11.14 -10.47 -4.52
CA ARG A 130 -11.85 -10.81 -5.75
C ARG A 130 -11.38 -12.18 -6.24
N PRO A 131 -12.29 -13.03 -6.76
CA PRO A 131 -11.87 -14.21 -7.50
C PRO A 131 -11.01 -13.76 -8.68
N SER A 132 -9.87 -14.41 -8.91
CA SER A 132 -9.07 -14.09 -10.09
C SER A 132 -9.88 -14.39 -11.36
N ALA A 133 -9.69 -13.66 -12.46
CA ALA A 133 -10.47 -13.88 -13.69
C ALA A 133 -10.33 -15.31 -14.27
N ALA A 134 -9.32 -16.07 -13.83
CA ALA A 134 -9.14 -17.49 -14.15
C ALA A 134 -10.04 -18.42 -13.30
N GLU A 135 -10.56 -17.95 -12.16
CA GLU A 135 -11.43 -18.71 -11.24
C GLU A 135 -12.91 -18.68 -11.65
N GLU A 136 -13.34 -17.72 -12.48
CA GLU A 136 -14.72 -17.71 -13.02
C GLU A 136 -14.98 -18.88 -13.98
N GLU A 137 -13.94 -19.47 -14.59
CA GLU A 137 -14.08 -20.59 -15.55
C GLU A 137 -14.12 -21.98 -14.88
N VAL A 138 -13.86 -22.09 -13.57
CA VAL A 138 -13.85 -23.38 -12.85
C VAL A 138 -14.97 -23.42 -11.80
N GLU A 139 -16.22 -23.55 -12.28
CA GLU A 139 -17.33 -24.00 -11.43
C GLU A 139 -17.06 -25.45 -10.98
N GLY A 140 -16.70 -25.67 -9.70
CA GLY A 140 -16.81 -27.02 -9.15
C GLY A 140 -16.13 -27.29 -7.81
N GLU A 141 -15.01 -26.64 -7.49
CA GLU A 141 -14.29 -26.88 -6.23
C GLU A 141 -13.90 -25.53 -5.65
N ALA A 142 -13.97 -25.38 -4.33
CA ALA A 142 -13.67 -24.14 -3.64
C ALA A 142 -12.22 -23.73 -3.94
N ALA A 143 -12.02 -22.97 -5.02
CA ALA A 143 -10.73 -22.38 -5.36
C ALA A 143 -10.24 -21.65 -4.12
N GLU A 144 -9.03 -22.01 -3.68
CA GLU A 144 -8.42 -21.46 -2.49
C GLU A 144 -8.23 -19.96 -2.72
N ARG A 145 -9.15 -19.15 -2.16
CA ARG A 145 -9.11 -17.68 -2.27
C ARG A 145 -7.71 -17.21 -1.89
N CYS A 146 -7.01 -16.60 -2.85
CA CYS A 146 -5.67 -16.05 -2.69
C CYS A 146 -5.76 -14.52 -2.57
N PRO A 147 -6.06 -13.97 -1.38
CA PRO A 147 -6.22 -12.53 -1.22
C PRO A 147 -4.94 -11.78 -1.58
N HIS A 148 -5.09 -10.69 -2.34
CA HIS A 148 -3.99 -9.81 -2.72
C HIS A 148 -3.91 -8.64 -1.75
N TYR A 149 -2.75 -8.47 -1.10
CA TYR A 149 -2.55 -7.41 -0.13
C TYR A 149 -1.67 -6.29 -0.69
N ARG A 150 -1.98 -5.05 -0.30
CA ARG A 150 -1.26 -3.84 -0.76
C ARG A 150 -1.07 -2.85 0.38
N ILE A 151 0.06 -2.17 0.40
CA ILE A 151 0.32 -0.99 1.22
C ILE A 151 0.10 0.24 0.34
N ILE A 152 -0.61 1.25 0.85
CA ILE A 152 -0.87 2.52 0.14
C ILE A 152 -0.44 3.74 0.98
N ASP A 153 -0.66 4.94 0.44
CA ASP A 153 -0.46 6.24 1.11
C ASP A 153 1.00 6.50 1.49
N PHE A 154 1.86 6.60 0.48
CA PHE A 154 3.30 6.87 0.66
C PHE A 154 3.62 8.36 0.73
N GLY A 155 2.66 9.23 1.01
CA GLY A 155 2.86 10.68 1.09
C GLY A 155 3.90 11.13 2.14
N ARG A 156 4.24 10.27 3.09
CA ARG A 156 5.27 10.47 4.13
C ARG A 156 6.39 9.43 4.08
N GLY A 157 6.36 8.54 3.07
CA GLY A 157 7.31 7.46 2.95
C GLY A 157 8.70 7.97 2.57
N SER A 158 9.65 7.05 2.51
CA SER A 158 11.00 7.35 2.04
C SER A 158 11.65 6.15 1.39
N SER A 159 12.49 6.42 0.39
CA SER A 159 13.36 5.42 -0.22
C SER A 159 14.80 5.64 0.21
N LYS A 160 15.45 4.57 0.68
CA LYS A 160 16.88 4.56 0.99
C LYS A 160 17.72 4.98 -0.21
N LYS A 161 17.28 4.63 -1.43
CA LYS A 161 17.97 4.99 -2.67
C LYS A 161 17.84 6.50 -2.93
N VAL A 162 16.61 7.01 -2.97
CA VAL A 162 16.32 8.44 -3.23
C VAL A 162 17.03 9.35 -2.21
N LEU A 163 16.92 9.03 -0.91
CA LEU A 163 17.59 9.82 0.13
C LEU A 163 19.12 9.82 -0.01
N ARG A 164 19.72 8.72 -0.46
CA ARG A 164 21.17 8.64 -0.71
C ARG A 164 21.59 9.44 -1.93
N GLU A 165 20.76 9.49 -2.96
CA GLU A 165 21.01 10.29 -4.17
C GLU A 165 20.88 11.78 -3.87
N GLN A 166 19.87 12.18 -3.08
CA GLN A 166 19.60 13.57 -2.73
C GLN A 166 20.59 14.16 -1.70
N TYR A 167 20.91 13.40 -0.65
CA TYR A 167 21.69 13.91 0.50
C TYR A 167 23.07 13.26 0.65
N GLY A 168 23.44 12.34 -0.24
CA GLY A 168 24.69 11.57 -0.18
C GLY A 168 24.62 10.36 0.76
N TRP A 169 25.64 9.49 0.68
CA TRP A 169 25.67 8.20 1.37
C TRP A 169 25.43 8.29 2.89
N LYS A 170 26.17 9.15 3.60
CA LYS A 170 26.14 9.19 5.08
C LYS A 170 24.83 9.78 5.59
N LEU A 171 24.44 10.95 5.09
CA LEU A 171 23.26 11.67 5.57
C LEU A 171 21.97 10.96 5.10
N GLY A 172 21.90 10.51 3.85
CA GLY A 172 20.76 9.75 3.35
C GLY A 172 20.51 8.45 4.11
N LEU A 173 21.56 7.70 4.46
CA LEU A 173 21.43 6.50 5.29
C LEU A 173 20.98 6.83 6.71
N TYR A 174 21.49 7.92 7.29
CA TYR A 174 21.07 8.37 8.63
C TYR A 174 19.58 8.73 8.66
N LEU A 175 19.11 9.53 7.70
CA LEU A 175 17.71 9.94 7.58
C LEU A 175 16.79 8.73 7.36
N PHE A 176 17.16 7.83 6.45
CA PHE A 176 16.40 6.60 6.23
C PHE A 176 16.26 5.76 7.51
N ASN A 177 17.35 5.62 8.27
CA ASN A 177 17.32 4.87 9.53
C ASN A 177 16.48 5.57 10.62
N GLN A 178 16.31 6.89 10.56
CA GLN A 178 15.37 7.59 11.45
C GLN A 178 13.93 7.24 11.07
N HIS A 179 13.56 7.39 9.80
CA HIS A 179 12.20 7.06 9.32
C HIS A 179 11.86 5.59 9.56
N LEU A 180 12.83 4.67 9.37
CA LEU A 180 12.65 3.24 9.66
C LEU A 180 12.34 2.98 11.14
N LYS A 181 13.02 3.70 12.05
CA LYS A 181 12.75 3.58 13.49
C LYS A 181 11.39 4.13 13.85
N GLU A 182 10.97 5.21 13.22
CA GLU A 182 9.64 5.82 13.40
C GLU A 182 8.56 4.82 12.98
N ASP A 183 8.61 4.26 11.77
CA ASP A 183 7.67 3.24 11.28
C ASP A 183 7.62 2.03 12.23
N GLN A 184 8.78 1.50 12.65
CA GLN A 184 8.85 0.39 13.61
C GLN A 184 8.26 0.74 14.97
N SER A 185 8.40 2.00 15.41
CA SER A 185 7.87 2.47 16.69
C SER A 185 6.36 2.65 16.64
N GLU A 186 5.82 3.19 15.54
CA GLU A 186 4.39 3.34 15.31
C GLU A 186 3.72 1.96 15.21
N MET A 187 4.33 1.04 14.47
CA MET A 187 3.89 -0.35 14.41
C MET A 187 3.82 -0.95 15.82
N LYS A 188 4.89 -0.87 16.62
CA LYS A 188 4.89 -1.37 18.01
C LYS A 188 3.88 -0.66 18.92
N ALA A 189 3.62 0.63 18.71
CA ALA A 189 2.66 1.40 19.50
C ALA A 189 1.22 0.95 19.21
N ALA A 190 0.88 0.79 17.92
CA ALA A 190 -0.43 0.30 17.49
C ALA A 190 -0.74 -1.08 18.10
N TRP A 191 0.28 -1.93 18.24
CA TRP A 191 0.15 -3.22 18.93
C TRP A 191 -0.21 -3.06 20.41
N ARG A 192 0.55 -2.23 21.14
CA ARG A 192 0.35 -2.04 22.59
C ARG A 192 -1.02 -1.47 22.92
N GLU A 193 -1.52 -0.55 22.12
CA GLU A 193 -2.83 0.06 22.33
C GLU A 193 -3.95 -0.97 22.17
N ARG A 194 -3.84 -1.87 21.18
CA ARG A 194 -4.87 -2.85 20.90
C ARG A 194 -4.91 -4.01 21.89
N THR A 195 -3.75 -4.51 22.32
CA THR A 195 -3.67 -5.51 23.41
C THR A 195 -4.28 -4.98 24.72
N ARG A 196 -4.15 -3.67 24.98
CA ARG A 196 -4.83 -3.05 26.13
C ARG A 196 -6.34 -3.00 25.96
N LYS A 197 -6.83 -2.78 24.74
CA LYS A 197 -8.27 -2.73 24.45
C LYS A 197 -8.92 -4.12 24.58
N GLU A 198 -8.29 -5.16 24.01
CA GLU A 198 -8.75 -6.55 24.15
C GLU A 198 -8.85 -6.97 25.62
N ARG A 199 -7.84 -6.66 26.44
CA ARG A 199 -7.88 -6.94 27.89
C ARG A 199 -9.00 -6.22 28.63
N ARG A 200 -9.40 -5.02 28.19
CA ARG A 200 -10.52 -4.28 28.78
C ARG A 200 -11.86 -4.89 28.38
N GLU A 201 -12.01 -5.27 27.12
CA GLU A 201 -13.22 -5.94 26.62
C GLU A 201 -13.42 -7.29 27.33
N ASP A 202 -12.34 -8.04 27.56
CA ASP A 202 -12.38 -9.29 28.34
C ASP A 202 -12.77 -9.04 29.80
N SER A 203 -12.20 -8.02 30.47
CA SER A 203 -12.56 -7.70 31.86
C SER A 203 -14.02 -7.26 32.00
N ASP A 204 -14.51 -6.44 31.08
CA ASP A 204 -15.91 -5.96 31.10
C ASP A 204 -16.89 -7.11 30.82
N SER A 205 -16.50 -8.09 29.99
CA SER A 205 -17.28 -9.30 29.72
C SER A 205 -17.37 -10.24 30.94
N CYS A 206 -16.30 -10.33 31.74
CA CYS A 206 -16.29 -11.10 32.98
C CYS A 206 -17.17 -10.46 34.06
N GLU A 207 -17.21 -9.13 34.17
CA GLU A 207 -18.06 -8.43 35.13
C GLU A 207 -19.56 -8.60 34.82
N HIS A 208 -19.96 -8.63 33.54
CA HIS A 208 -21.36 -8.87 33.17
C HIS A 208 -21.84 -10.30 33.43
N ASN A 209 -20.97 -11.31 33.32
CA ASN A 209 -21.34 -12.71 33.59
C ASN A 209 -21.32 -13.08 35.08
N CYS A 210 -20.66 -12.30 35.94
CA CYS A 210 -20.67 -12.54 37.38
C CYS A 210 -21.93 -12.04 38.11
N ILE A 211 -22.72 -11.13 37.52
CA ILE A 211 -23.91 -10.55 38.16
C ILE A 211 -25.16 -11.45 38.02
N CYS A 212 -25.17 -12.41 37.08
CA CYS A 212 -26.36 -13.23 36.79
C CYS A 212 -26.41 -14.61 37.50
N GLY A 213 -25.40 -14.98 38.28
CA GLY A 213 -25.29 -16.33 38.88
C GLY A 213 -25.84 -16.49 40.30
N GLY A 214 -26.43 -15.46 40.90
CA GLY A 214 -26.64 -15.39 42.35
C GLY A 214 -28.08 -15.13 42.82
N MET A 215 -29.11 -15.68 42.19
CA MET A 215 -30.48 -15.68 42.75
C MET A 215 -31.28 -16.82 42.13
N LEU A 216 -31.21 -18.03 42.70
CA LEU A 216 -32.24 -19.07 42.58
C LEU A 216 -31.84 -20.24 43.51
N GLN A 217 -32.16 -20.13 44.79
CA GLN A 217 -32.36 -21.29 45.68
C GLN A 217 -32.98 -20.82 47.00
N SER A 218 -34.30 -21.02 47.12
CA SER A 218 -34.96 -21.36 48.39
C SER A 218 -36.47 -21.53 48.13
N ASP A 219 -36.89 -22.80 48.01
CA ASP A 219 -38.17 -23.33 48.48
C ASP A 219 -37.88 -24.67 49.18
#